data_AF-A0A6G2K5Z6-F1
#
_entry.id   AF-A0A6G2K5Z6-F1
#
_cell.length_a   1.000
_cell.length_b   1.000
_cell.length_c   1.000
_cell.angle_alpha   90.00
_cell.angle_beta   90.00
_cell.angle_gamma   90.00
#
_symmetry.space_group_name_H-M   'P 1'
#
loop_
_entity.id
_entity.type
_entity.pdbx_description
1 polymer ?
#
loop_
_entity_poly.entity_id
_entity_poly.type
_entity_poly.pdbx_seq_one_letter_code
_entity_poly.pdbx_strand_id
1 'polypeptide(L)'
;MRTIITLPDQLHARSKSRVAELGISLAEFVRRTLTAELDAPSPQGDIDSICGFVSGTPFDMARDGDGLIAEATEASLGGRRS
;
A
#
# COMPACT_ATOMS: atom_id res chain seq x y z
N MET A 1 0.89 -25.85 -8.32
CA MET A 1 1.22 -25.93 -6.87
C MET A 1 -0.07 -25.79 -6.06
N ARG A 2 -0.15 -26.34 -4.83
CA ARG A 2 -1.33 -26.22 -3.96
C ARG A 2 -0.95 -25.56 -2.64
N THR A 3 -1.67 -24.51 -2.28
CA THR A 3 -1.50 -23.79 -1.01
C THR A 3 -2.82 -23.81 -0.25
N ILE A 4 -2.78 -24.07 1.06
CA ILE A 4 -3.94 -23.99 1.96
C ILE A 4 -3.70 -22.78 2.86
N ILE A 5 -4.69 -21.89 2.93
CA ILE A 5 -4.66 -20.68 3.77
C ILE A 5 -5.84 -20.71 4.72
N THR A 6 -5.58 -20.39 5.99
CA THR A 6 -6.62 -20.23 7.01
C THR A 6 -6.86 -18.74 7.19
N LEU A 7 -8.11 -18.32 7.06
CA LEU A 7 -8.51 -16.92 7.25
C LEU A 7 -9.17 -16.77 8.63
N PRO A 8 -8.90 -15.68 9.36
CA PRO A 8 -9.72 -15.31 10.51
C PRO A 8 -11.20 -15.19 10.11
N ASP A 9 -12.12 -15.57 11.00
CA ASP A 9 -13.55 -15.67 10.69
C ASP A 9 -14.13 -14.37 10.11
N GLN A 10 -13.75 -13.23 10.68
CA GLN A 10 -14.19 -11.91 10.21
C GLN A 10 -13.69 -11.62 8.79
N LEU A 11 -12.44 -11.98 8.47
CA LEU A 11 -11.87 -11.79 7.14
C LEU A 11 -12.55 -12.71 6.12
N HIS A 12 -12.81 -13.96 6.51
CA HIS A 12 -13.53 -14.92 5.68
C HIS A 12 -14.97 -14.45 5.37
N ALA A 13 -15.69 -13.96 6.38
CA ALA A 13 -17.05 -13.44 6.22
C ALA A 13 -17.09 -12.24 5.27
N ARG A 14 -16.21 -11.25 5.48
CA ARG A 14 -16.09 -10.08 4.59
C ARG A 14 -15.73 -10.48 3.16
N SER A 15 -14.81 -11.43 3.00
CA SER A 15 -14.41 -11.93 1.69
C SER A 15 -15.59 -12.59 0.98
N LYS A 16 -16.39 -13.41 1.68
CA LYS A 16 -17.60 -14.03 1.11
C LYS A 16 -18.61 -13.00 0.61
N SER A 17 -18.91 -11.97 1.41
CA SER A 17 -19.80 -10.89 0.97
C SER A 17 -19.26 -10.18 -0.26
N ARG A 18 -17.97 -9.84 -0.26
CA ARG A 18 -17.34 -9.14 -1.38
C ARG A 18 -17.36 -9.94 -2.68
N VAL A 19 -17.07 -11.23 -2.63
CA VAL A 19 -17.07 -12.05 -3.86
C VAL A 19 -18.47 -12.35 -4.37
N ALA A 20 -19.48 -12.37 -3.49
CA ALA A 20 -20.88 -12.43 -3.88
C ALA A 20 -21.31 -11.17 -4.64
N GLU A 21 -20.92 -9.98 -4.16
CA GLU A 21 -21.15 -8.71 -4.87
C GLU A 21 -20.47 -8.68 -6.24
N LEU A 22 -19.25 -9.21 -6.34
CA LEU A 22 -18.47 -9.24 -7.57
C LEU A 22 -18.88 -10.36 -8.54
N GLY A 23 -19.73 -11.31 -8.11
CA GLY A 23 -20.12 -12.46 -8.91
C GLY A 23 -18.97 -13.41 -9.26
N ILE A 24 -17.93 -13.49 -8.43
CA ILE A 24 -16.75 -14.34 -8.65
C ILE A 24 -16.54 -15.33 -7.49
N SER A 25 -15.71 -16.34 -7.71
CA SER A 25 -15.30 -17.25 -6.63
C SER A 25 -14.24 -16.62 -5.72
N LEU A 26 -14.15 -17.09 -4.47
CA LEU A 26 -13.08 -16.67 -3.55
C LEU A 26 -11.67 -16.95 -4.10
N ALA A 27 -11.51 -18.07 -4.81
CA ALA A 27 -10.23 -18.41 -5.45
C ALA A 27 -9.85 -17.41 -6.55
N GLU A 28 -10.83 -16.95 -7.34
CA GLU A 28 -10.59 -15.93 -8.36
C GLU A 28 -10.28 -14.57 -7.74
N PHE A 29 -10.97 -14.21 -6.66
CA PHE A 29 -10.67 -13.00 -5.92
C PHE A 29 -9.22 -13.01 -5.39
N VAL A 30 -8.79 -14.11 -4.76
CA VAL A 30 -7.39 -14.25 -4.29
C VAL A 30 -6.40 -14.16 -5.44
N ARG A 31 -6.66 -14.81 -6.58
CA ARG A 31 -5.78 -14.71 -7.76
C ARG A 31 -5.64 -13.26 -8.23
N ARG A 32 -6.76 -12.56 -8.42
CA ARG A 32 -6.75 -11.16 -8.88
C ARG A 32 -6.04 -10.24 -7.90
N THR A 33 -6.28 -10.41 -6.61
CA THR A 33 -5.62 -9.62 -5.58
C THR A 33 -4.12 -9.86 -5.59
N LEU A 34 -3.66 -11.11 -5.66
CA LEU A 34 -2.24 -11.42 -5.72
C LEU A 34 -1.60 -10.90 -7.02
N THR A 35 -2.24 -11.08 -8.17
CA THR A 35 -1.76 -10.52 -9.43
C THR A 35 -1.67 -9.01 -9.36
N ALA A 36 -2.71 -8.33 -8.86
CA ALA A 36 -2.70 -6.87 -8.74
C ALA A 36 -1.60 -6.37 -7.78
N GLU A 37 -1.38 -7.06 -6.65
CA GLU A 37 -0.34 -6.70 -5.69
C GLU A 37 1.07 -6.94 -6.23
N LEU A 38 1.28 -8.01 -7.00
CA LEU A 38 2.58 -8.37 -7.55
C LEU A 38 2.91 -7.64 -8.87
N ASP A 39 1.89 -7.28 -9.65
CA ASP A 39 2.04 -6.50 -10.88
C ASP A 39 1.98 -5.00 -10.64
N ALA A 40 1.52 -4.56 -9.45
CA ALA A 40 1.63 -3.17 -9.05
C ALA A 40 3.12 -2.79 -9.15
N PRO A 41 3.48 -1.78 -9.97
CA PRO A 41 4.83 -1.24 -9.89
C PRO A 41 5.01 -0.86 -8.43
N SER A 42 6.06 -1.40 -7.79
CA SER A 42 6.48 -0.88 -6.49
C SER A 42 6.48 0.64 -6.65
N PRO A 43 5.76 1.41 -5.81
CA PRO A 43 5.85 2.85 -5.82
C PRO A 43 7.26 3.22 -5.34
N GLN A 44 8.25 2.98 -6.20
CA GLN A 44 9.58 3.50 -6.12
C GLN A 44 9.49 4.90 -6.71
N GLY A 45 8.76 5.72 -5.97
CA GLY A 45 8.41 7.10 -6.25
C GLY A 45 7.96 7.73 -4.94
N ASP A 46 8.93 8.34 -4.27
CA ASP A 46 8.74 9.33 -3.20
C ASP A 46 8.21 8.87 -1.82
N ILE A 47 8.57 7.68 -1.34
CA ILE A 47 8.62 7.49 0.14
C ILE A 47 10.06 7.22 0.60
N ASP A 48 10.86 6.48 -0.16
CA ASP A 48 12.31 6.35 0.11
C ASP A 48 13.08 7.67 -0.08
N SER A 49 12.56 8.58 -0.92
CA SER A 49 13.12 9.91 -1.17
C SER A 49 12.64 10.96 -0.16
N ILE A 50 11.42 10.79 0.37
CA ILE A 50 10.83 11.64 1.41
C ILE A 50 11.35 11.18 2.78
N CYS A 51 11.10 9.93 3.14
CA CYS A 51 11.67 9.29 4.32
C CYS A 51 12.92 8.52 3.90
N GLY A 52 14.10 9.11 4.07
CA GLY A 52 15.39 8.48 3.75
C GLY A 52 15.62 7.14 4.45
N PHE A 53 15.00 6.08 3.92
CA PHE A 53 15.07 4.71 4.41
C PHE A 53 16.00 3.86 3.55
N VAL A 54 17.07 4.47 3.03
CA VAL A 54 18.21 3.71 2.54
C VAL A 54 19.10 3.32 3.72
N SER A 55 18.96 2.05 4.12
CA SER A 55 19.89 1.26 4.93
C SER A 55 20.19 1.74 6.36
N GLY A 56 19.38 1.28 7.31
CA GLY A 56 19.85 0.94 8.65
C GLY A 56 19.95 2.05 9.69
N THR A 57 19.46 3.26 9.42
CA THR A 57 19.42 4.33 10.43
C THR A 57 17.97 4.55 10.89
N PRO A 58 17.67 4.55 12.21
CA PRO A 58 16.32 4.77 12.68
C PRO A 58 15.88 6.21 12.40
N PHE A 59 14.79 6.35 11.66
CA PHE A 59 14.10 7.63 11.41
C PHE A 59 13.25 7.99 12.63
N ASP A 60 13.48 9.18 13.21
CA ASP A 60 12.74 9.68 14.37
C ASP A 60 11.71 10.73 13.91
N MET A 61 10.45 10.31 13.85
CA MET A 61 9.32 11.16 13.45
C MET A 61 9.16 12.42 14.31
N ALA A 62 9.59 12.38 15.58
CA ALA A 62 9.48 13.54 16.47
C ALA A 62 10.55 14.60 16.19
N ARG A 63 11.67 14.22 15.57
CA ARG A 63 12.79 15.12 15.28
C ARG A 63 12.80 15.62 13.84
N ASP A 64 12.53 14.74 12.89
CA ASP A 64 12.73 15.00 11.46
C ASP A 64 11.40 15.27 10.71
N GLY A 65 10.24 15.13 11.40
CA GLY A 65 8.91 15.23 10.80
C GLY A 65 8.50 16.63 10.32
N ASP A 66 8.90 17.70 11.01
CA ASP A 66 8.52 19.06 10.64
C ASP A 66 9.14 19.49 9.29
N GLY A 67 10.37 19.02 9.00
CA GLY A 67 11.03 19.27 7.72
C GLY A 67 10.32 18.58 6.54
N LEU A 68 9.79 17.39 6.77
CA LEU A 68 9.05 16.63 5.75
C LEU A 68 7.69 17.23 5.43
N ILE A 69 7.01 17.75 6.44
CA ILE A 69 5.73 18.46 6.24
C ILE A 69 5.97 19.76 5.46
N ALA A 70 7.06 20.47 5.74
CA ALA A 70 7.44 21.69 5.01
C ALA A 70 7.74 21.42 3.53
N GLU A 71 8.62 20.45 3.22
CA GLU A 71 8.97 20.07 1.84
C GLU A 71 7.73 19.60 1.05
N ALA A 72 6.86 18.80 1.68
CA ALA A 72 5.62 18.32 1.05
C ALA A 72 4.62 19.46 0.78
N THR A 73 4.57 20.48 1.64
CA THR A 73 3.72 21.66 1.42
C THR A 73 4.27 22.56 0.31
N GLU A 74 5.59 22.74 0.23
CA GLU A 74 6.23 23.49 -0.86
C GLU A 74 6.04 22.80 -2.22
N ALA A 75 6.21 21.48 -2.29
CA ALA A 75 5.95 20.70 -3.51
C ALA A 75 4.47 20.80 -3.97
N SER A 76 3.51 20.74 -3.04
CA SER A 76 2.08 20.92 -3.35
C SER A 76 1.71 22.35 -3.78
N LEU A 77 2.47 23.36 -3.37
CA LEU A 77 2.26 24.75 -3.76
C LEU A 77 2.92 25.09 -5.11
N GLY A 78 4.03 24.44 -5.45
CA GLY A 78 4.69 24.58 -6.76
C GLY A 78 3.91 23.99 -7.93
N GLY A 79 3.14 22.92 -7.71
CA GLY A 79 2.33 22.27 -8.75
C GLY A 79 1.08 23.03 -9.21
N ARG A 80 0.70 24.14 -8.55
CA ARG A 80 -0.48 24.95 -8.90
C ARG A 80 -0.18 26.19 -9.76
N ARG A 81 1.04 26.28 -10.30
CA ARG A 81 1.46 27.37 -11.22
C ARG A 81 2.18 26.78 -12.43
N SER A 82 1.48 25.95 -13.20
CA SER A 82 1.85 25.53 -14.56
C SER A 82 0.61 25.21 -15.37
#